data_AF-A0A927GCH0-F1
#
_entry.id   AF-A0A927GCH0-F1
#
_cell.length_a   1.000
_cell.length_b   1.000
_cell.length_c   1.000
_cell.angle_alpha   90.00
_cell.angle_beta   90.00
_cell.angle_gamma   90.00
#
_symmetry.space_group_name_H-M   'P 1'
#
loop_
_entity.id
_entity.type
_entity.pdbx_description
1 polymer ?
#
loop_
_entity_poly.entity_id
_entity_poly.type
_entity_poly.pdbx_seq_one_letter_code
_entity_poly.pdbx_strand_id
1 'polypeptide(L)'
;MPTLASSSVSQLYTIPASDWTLINKRVGVILEAQPAQAFITQYLNAYPALLRSSLLWQQTTFNSLVDLSHQLANYADKAIVNFCSLNEQVKAVSKGDGVVTDELKQLTKSLLQQLAADTTPMASSYKLVSTQVLNFLNDNVAVDSQIAAHKDQLGNLWAPIGEQITLLENAAGLVVGEWQAITADLTNTLASPIDVTMAFLASLNIEAALVCWRSIQAEASAFPSMVAGQQQYWTNPTFF
;
A
#
# COMPACT_ATOMS: atom_id res chain seq x y z
N MET A 1 7.46 1.87 22.61
CA MET A 1 6.58 0.70 22.80
C MET A 1 6.15 0.26 21.42
N PRO A 2 6.09 -1.05 21.11
CA PRO A 2 5.85 -1.49 19.75
C PRO A 2 4.45 -1.12 19.28
N THR A 3 4.35 -0.42 18.16
CA THR A 3 3.09 -0.31 17.41
C THR A 3 2.84 -1.62 16.66
N LEU A 4 1.76 -2.33 17.00
CA LEU A 4 1.45 -3.61 16.36
C LEU A 4 0.77 -3.48 14.99
N ALA A 5 -0.04 -2.43 14.82
CA ALA A 5 -0.83 -2.20 13.62
C ALA A 5 -1.15 -0.71 13.43
N SER A 6 -1.30 -0.29 12.17
CA SER A 6 -1.71 1.06 11.78
C SER A 6 -2.64 0.95 10.58
N SER A 7 -3.86 1.51 10.65
CA SER A 7 -4.82 1.47 9.53
C SER A 7 -4.29 2.17 8.27
N SER A 8 -3.31 3.06 8.43
CA SER A 8 -2.66 3.75 7.32
C SER A 8 -1.96 2.80 6.34
N VAL A 9 -1.61 1.56 6.74
CA VAL A 9 -0.97 0.58 5.84
C VAL A 9 -1.90 0.07 4.73
N SER A 10 -3.22 0.30 4.82
CA SER A 10 -4.19 -0.04 3.78
C SER A 10 -4.71 1.17 3.00
N GLN A 11 -4.24 2.38 3.29
CA GLN A 11 -4.80 3.61 2.71
C GLN A 11 -4.80 3.64 1.17
N LEU A 12 -3.81 3.01 0.54
CA LEU A 12 -3.73 2.84 -0.91
C LEU A 12 -4.98 2.18 -1.50
N TYR A 13 -5.61 1.29 -0.75
CA TYR A 13 -6.79 0.53 -1.14
C TYR A 13 -8.11 1.26 -0.89
N THR A 14 -8.05 2.42 -0.25
CA THR A 14 -9.21 3.30 -0.02
C THR A 14 -9.39 4.34 -1.13
N ILE A 15 -8.44 4.44 -2.08
CA ILE A 15 -8.54 5.36 -3.22
C ILE A 15 -9.75 4.97 -4.07
N PRO A 16 -10.67 5.91 -4.36
CA PRO A 16 -11.89 5.65 -5.13
C PRO A 16 -11.61 5.03 -6.51
N ALA A 17 -12.52 4.14 -6.93
CA ALA A 17 -12.45 3.49 -8.25
C ALA A 17 -12.38 4.49 -9.43
N SER A 18 -13.01 5.67 -9.29
CA SER A 18 -12.97 6.74 -10.29
C SER A 18 -11.56 7.29 -10.52
N ASP A 19 -10.76 7.39 -9.46
CA ASP A 19 -9.38 7.91 -9.56
C ASP A 19 -8.47 6.86 -10.22
N TRP A 20 -8.65 5.59 -9.88
CA TRP A 20 -8.01 4.49 -10.61
C TRP A 20 -8.38 4.51 -12.09
N THR A 21 -9.65 4.73 -12.43
CA THR A 21 -10.08 4.86 -13.83
C THR A 21 -9.36 5.98 -14.56
N LEU A 22 -9.20 7.15 -13.94
CA LEU A 22 -8.49 8.27 -14.57
C LEU A 22 -7.01 7.96 -14.80
N ILE A 23 -6.33 7.37 -13.81
CA ILE A 23 -4.93 6.93 -13.92
C ILE A 23 -4.79 5.90 -15.04
N ASN A 24 -5.67 4.90 -15.07
CA ASN A 24 -5.59 3.81 -16.03
C ASN A 24 -5.96 4.25 -17.45
N LYS A 25 -6.88 5.21 -17.60
CA LYS A 25 -7.14 5.87 -18.88
C LYS A 25 -5.92 6.65 -19.36
N ARG A 26 -5.23 7.37 -18.48
CA ARG A 26 -3.99 8.08 -18.85
C ARG A 26 -2.94 7.11 -19.37
N VAL A 27 -2.72 5.99 -18.68
CA VAL A 27 -1.81 4.93 -19.15
C VAL A 27 -2.23 4.45 -20.56
N GLY A 28 -3.53 4.20 -20.77
CA GLY A 28 -4.07 3.85 -22.09
C GLY A 28 -3.73 4.86 -23.19
N VAL A 29 -4.01 6.14 -22.96
CA VAL A 29 -3.74 7.24 -23.92
C VAL A 29 -2.25 7.32 -24.25
N ILE A 30 -1.37 7.22 -23.25
CA ILE A 30 0.08 7.25 -23.46
C ILE A 30 0.54 6.07 -24.32
N LEU A 31 0.03 4.86 -24.06
CA LEU A 31 0.39 3.68 -24.83
C LEU A 31 -0.15 3.73 -26.26
N GLU A 32 -1.38 4.20 -26.46
CA GLU A 32 -1.98 4.37 -27.79
C GLU A 32 -1.22 5.40 -28.63
N ALA A 33 -0.71 6.46 -28.00
CA ALA A 33 0.03 7.53 -28.65
C ALA A 33 1.50 7.15 -29.00
N GLN A 34 1.97 5.96 -28.62
CA GLN A 34 3.33 5.48 -28.86
C GLN A 34 3.79 5.60 -30.32
N PRO A 35 2.99 5.26 -31.37
CA PRO A 35 3.42 5.40 -32.76
C PRO A 35 3.75 6.84 -33.17
N ALA A 36 3.16 7.84 -32.49
CA ALA A 36 3.39 9.26 -32.72
C ALA A 36 4.45 9.87 -31.79
N GLN A 37 5.22 9.05 -31.06
CA GLN A 37 6.22 9.51 -30.08
C GLN A 37 7.14 10.61 -30.62
N ALA A 38 7.63 10.48 -31.86
CA ALA A 38 8.55 11.44 -32.46
C ALA A 38 7.91 12.83 -32.68
N PHE A 39 6.61 12.88 -32.92
CA PHE A 39 5.85 14.13 -33.01
C PHE A 39 5.54 14.68 -31.63
N ILE A 40 5.05 13.84 -30.72
CA ILE A 40 4.67 14.24 -29.36
C ILE A 40 5.86 14.82 -28.60
N THR A 41 7.04 14.22 -28.75
CA THR A 41 8.27 14.68 -28.07
C THR A 41 8.69 16.08 -28.50
N GLN A 42 8.24 16.59 -29.65
CA GLN A 42 8.51 17.99 -30.06
C GLN A 42 7.83 19.01 -29.15
N TYR A 43 6.75 18.61 -28.48
CA TYR A 43 5.96 19.45 -27.57
C TYR A 43 6.09 18.99 -26.12
N LEU A 44 6.21 17.67 -25.91
CA LEU A 44 6.27 17.03 -24.61
C LEU A 44 7.61 16.28 -24.46
N ASN A 45 8.70 17.01 -24.23
CA ASN A 45 10.03 16.44 -24.07
C ASN A 45 10.10 15.33 -22.98
N ALA A 46 9.21 15.37 -21.98
CA ALA A 46 9.14 14.36 -20.91
C ALA A 46 8.36 13.09 -21.29
N TYR A 47 7.68 13.07 -22.45
CA TYR A 47 6.85 11.94 -22.89
C TYR A 47 7.57 10.59 -22.93
N PRO A 48 8.83 10.46 -23.39
CA PRO A 48 9.52 9.16 -23.40
C PRO A 48 9.65 8.53 -22.01
N ALA A 49 9.84 9.34 -20.96
CA ALA A 49 9.89 8.84 -19.58
C ALA A 49 8.51 8.34 -19.14
N LEU A 50 7.46 9.14 -19.39
CA LEU A 50 6.07 8.78 -19.10
C LEU A 50 5.62 7.51 -19.85
N LEU A 51 6.03 7.34 -21.11
CA LEU A 51 5.74 6.12 -21.86
C LEU A 51 6.37 4.89 -21.20
N ARG A 52 7.63 4.99 -20.77
CA ARG A 52 8.32 3.89 -20.07
C ARG A 52 7.66 3.55 -18.74
N SER A 53 7.28 4.53 -17.93
CA SER A 53 6.58 4.26 -16.66
C SER A 53 5.15 3.77 -16.89
N SER A 54 4.47 4.19 -17.96
CA SER A 54 3.17 3.65 -18.37
C SER A 54 3.25 2.19 -18.84
N LEU A 55 4.32 1.81 -19.55
CA LEU A 55 4.60 0.42 -19.90
C LEU A 55 4.86 -0.43 -18.63
N LEU A 56 5.65 0.10 -17.68
CA LEU A 56 5.89 -0.59 -16.42
C LEU A 56 4.60 -0.76 -15.61
N TRP A 57 3.73 0.25 -15.62
CA TRP A 57 2.43 0.23 -14.99
C TRP A 57 1.56 -0.91 -15.53
N GLN A 58 1.42 -0.98 -16.85
CA GLN A 58 0.67 -2.02 -17.55
C GLN A 58 1.23 -3.41 -17.27
N GLN A 59 2.56 -3.56 -17.29
CA GLN A 59 3.21 -4.88 -17.21
C GLN A 59 3.25 -5.42 -15.79
N THR A 60 3.50 -4.56 -14.78
CA THR A 60 3.84 -5.03 -13.43
C THR A 60 3.19 -4.23 -12.31
N THR A 61 3.26 -2.89 -12.31
CA THR A 61 2.91 -2.10 -11.12
C THR A 61 1.45 -2.29 -10.70
N PHE A 62 0.51 -2.21 -11.65
CA PHE A 62 -0.91 -2.33 -11.31
C PHE A 62 -1.27 -3.71 -10.75
N ASN A 63 -0.81 -4.79 -11.39
CA ASN A 63 -1.07 -6.14 -10.89
C ASN A 63 -0.36 -6.40 -9.55
N SER A 64 0.83 -5.83 -9.34
CA SER A 64 1.53 -5.92 -8.05
C SER A 64 0.74 -5.26 -6.91
N LEU A 65 0.03 -4.16 -7.18
CA LEU A 65 -0.87 -3.53 -6.20
C LEU A 65 -2.02 -4.46 -5.79
N VAL A 66 -2.61 -5.16 -6.77
CA VAL A 66 -3.67 -6.15 -6.55
C VAL A 66 -3.13 -7.35 -5.76
N ASP A 67 -1.99 -7.91 -6.17
CA ASP A 67 -1.37 -9.03 -5.45
C ASP A 67 -0.99 -8.66 -4.02
N LEU A 68 -0.46 -7.45 -3.80
CA LEU A 68 -0.15 -6.96 -2.45
C LEU A 68 -1.40 -6.76 -1.60
N SER A 69 -2.55 -6.44 -2.19
CA SER A 69 -3.80 -6.33 -1.44
C SER A 69 -4.24 -7.69 -0.88
N HIS A 70 -4.11 -8.76 -1.67
CA HIS A 70 -4.35 -10.13 -1.20
C HIS A 70 -3.36 -10.55 -0.11
N GLN A 71 -2.07 -10.24 -0.30
CA GLN A 71 -1.05 -10.54 0.70
C GLN A 71 -1.30 -9.78 2.01
N LEU A 72 -1.73 -8.52 1.94
CA LEU A 72 -2.07 -7.72 3.12
C LEU A 72 -3.30 -8.27 3.84
N ALA A 73 -4.35 -8.65 3.11
CA ALA A 73 -5.52 -9.28 3.69
C ALA A 73 -5.15 -10.57 4.45
N ASN A 74 -4.28 -11.41 3.86
CA ASN A 74 -3.80 -12.64 4.50
C ASN A 74 -2.89 -12.36 5.71
N TYR A 75 -2.04 -11.33 5.64
CA TYR A 75 -1.23 -10.88 6.78
C TYR A 75 -2.12 -10.45 7.95
N ALA A 76 -3.13 -9.62 7.67
CA ALA A 76 -4.07 -9.14 8.68
C ALA A 76 -4.89 -10.28 9.29
N ASP A 77 -5.36 -11.23 8.48
CA ASP A 77 -6.08 -12.42 8.96
C ASP A 77 -5.27 -13.25 9.96
N LYS A 78 -4.01 -13.57 9.60
CA LYS A 78 -3.09 -14.29 10.49
C LYS A 78 -2.85 -13.53 11.80
N ALA A 79 -2.65 -12.21 11.71
CA ALA A 79 -2.45 -11.38 12.90
C ALA A 79 -3.71 -11.37 13.78
N ILE A 80 -4.91 -11.26 13.19
CA ILE A 80 -6.19 -11.33 13.92
C ILE A 80 -6.31 -12.64 14.69
N VAL A 81 -6.09 -13.79 14.04
CA VAL A 81 -6.20 -15.10 14.68
C VAL A 81 -5.23 -15.23 15.85
N ASN A 82 -3.95 -14.93 15.61
CA ASN A 82 -2.90 -15.05 16.61
C ASN A 82 -3.12 -14.14 17.82
N PHE A 83 -3.44 -12.87 17.58
CA PHE A 83 -3.58 -11.89 18.65
C PHE A 83 -4.96 -11.94 19.32
N CYS A 84 -6.00 -12.51 18.70
CA CYS A 84 -7.24 -12.84 19.41
C CYS A 84 -6.96 -13.89 20.49
N SER A 85 -6.25 -14.98 20.14
CA SER A 85 -5.89 -16.03 21.11
C SER A 85 -5.03 -15.48 22.26
N LEU A 86 -4.05 -14.63 21.94
CA LEU A 86 -3.25 -13.95 22.97
C LEU A 86 -4.12 -13.08 23.88
N ASN A 87 -5.01 -12.26 23.31
CA ASN A 87 -5.87 -11.36 24.06
C ASN A 87 -6.80 -12.11 25.03
N GLU A 88 -7.35 -13.26 24.62
CA GLU A 88 -8.17 -14.11 25.48
C GLU A 88 -7.40 -14.60 26.71
N GLN A 89 -6.14 -15.03 26.54
CA GLN A 89 -5.28 -15.46 27.64
C GLN A 89 -4.92 -14.28 28.57
N VAL A 90 -4.60 -13.11 28.00
CA VAL A 90 -4.33 -11.89 28.79
C VAL A 90 -5.54 -11.49 29.64
N LYS A 91 -6.75 -11.57 29.08
CA LYS A 91 -8.00 -11.30 29.80
C LYS A 91 -8.27 -12.32 30.91
N ALA A 92 -7.93 -13.59 30.70
CA ALA A 92 -8.07 -14.62 31.73
C ALA A 92 -7.15 -14.34 32.92
N VAL A 93 -5.87 -14.01 32.66
CA VAL A 93 -4.92 -13.63 33.71
C VAL A 93 -5.39 -12.37 34.46
N SER A 94 -5.89 -11.37 33.74
CA SER A 94 -6.40 -10.11 34.34
C SER A 94 -7.60 -10.31 35.27
N LYS A 95 -8.36 -11.40 35.11
CA LYS A 95 -9.51 -11.75 35.97
C LYS A 95 -9.14 -12.71 37.11
N GLY A 96 -7.95 -13.31 37.05
CA GLY A 96 -7.45 -14.28 38.02
C GLY A 96 -6.54 -13.64 39.07
N ASP A 97 -5.40 -14.29 39.33
CA ASP A 97 -4.37 -13.82 40.27
C ASP A 97 -3.43 -12.75 39.68
N GLY A 98 -3.58 -12.41 38.39
CA GLY A 98 -2.75 -11.44 37.69
C GLY A 98 -1.33 -11.94 37.38
N VAL A 99 -1.03 -13.23 37.60
CA VAL A 99 0.30 -13.79 37.37
C VAL A 99 0.44 -14.21 35.91
N VAL A 100 1.42 -13.63 35.22
CA VAL A 100 1.78 -14.01 33.85
C VAL A 100 2.57 -15.31 33.88
N THR A 101 1.98 -16.40 33.40
CA THR A 101 2.63 -17.72 33.33
C THR A 101 3.75 -17.75 32.29
N ASP A 102 4.71 -18.65 32.44
CA ASP A 102 5.84 -18.75 31.51
C ASP A 102 5.40 -19.15 30.09
N GLU A 103 4.30 -19.92 29.96
CA GLU A 103 3.68 -20.25 28.68
C GLU A 103 3.18 -18.98 27.97
N LEU A 104 2.49 -18.08 28.70
CA LEU A 104 2.00 -16.82 28.13
C LEU A 104 3.16 -15.89 27.75
N LYS A 105 4.24 -15.86 28.53
CA LYS A 105 5.46 -15.12 28.18
C LYS A 105 6.07 -15.64 26.88
N GLN A 106 6.19 -16.96 26.75
CA GLN A 106 6.76 -17.60 25.57
C GLN A 106 5.89 -17.39 24.33
N LEU A 107 4.56 -17.55 24.47
CA LEU A 107 3.60 -17.27 23.40
C LEU A 107 3.72 -15.82 22.92
N THR A 108 3.74 -14.86 23.83
CA THR A 108 3.85 -13.44 23.50
C THR A 108 5.12 -13.16 22.68
N LYS A 109 6.27 -13.67 23.13
CA LYS A 109 7.55 -13.52 22.42
C LYS A 109 7.49 -14.14 21.03
N SER A 110 6.96 -15.37 20.93
CA SER A 110 6.85 -16.09 19.66
C SER A 110 5.94 -15.34 18.67
N LEU A 111 4.81 -14.80 19.12
CA LEU A 111 3.90 -14.04 18.26
C LEU A 111 4.50 -12.70 17.80
N LEU A 112 5.24 -12.00 18.66
CA LEU A 112 5.95 -10.76 18.26
C LEU A 112 7.06 -11.06 17.25
N GLN A 113 7.81 -12.15 17.43
CA GLN A 113 8.82 -12.60 16.48
C GLN A 113 8.20 -12.96 15.13
N GLN A 114 7.10 -13.70 15.14
CA GLN A 114 6.37 -14.05 13.93
C GLN A 114 5.83 -12.80 13.22
N LEU A 115 5.23 -11.87 13.96
CA LEU A 115 4.75 -10.61 13.42
C LEU A 115 5.88 -9.81 12.75
N ALA A 116 7.05 -9.73 13.38
CA ALA A 116 8.21 -9.05 12.79
C ALA A 116 8.72 -9.74 11.51
N ALA A 117 8.75 -11.08 11.52
CA ALA A 117 9.15 -11.87 10.38
C ALA A 117 8.20 -11.70 9.18
N ASP A 118 6.89 -11.58 9.44
CA ASP A 118 5.87 -11.36 8.40
C ASP A 118 5.83 -9.89 7.92
N THR A 119 6.12 -8.93 8.80
CA THR A 119 6.07 -7.49 8.50
C THR A 119 7.21 -7.06 7.56
N THR A 120 8.43 -7.58 7.77
CA THR A 120 9.62 -7.20 7.01
C THR A 120 9.51 -7.41 5.49
N PRO A 121 9.08 -8.58 4.98
CA PRO A 121 8.89 -8.78 3.55
C PRO A 121 7.74 -7.92 3.01
N MET A 122 6.68 -7.69 3.79
CA MET A 122 5.58 -6.80 3.40
C MET A 122 6.09 -5.37 3.16
N ALA A 123 6.84 -4.82 4.13
CA ALA A 123 7.45 -3.49 4.03
C ALA A 123 8.35 -3.36 2.80
N SER A 124 9.13 -4.40 2.50
CA SER A 124 10.03 -4.43 1.33
C SER A 124 9.25 -4.39 0.01
N SER A 125 8.17 -5.17 -0.10
CA SER A 125 7.33 -5.19 -1.29
C SER A 125 6.59 -3.87 -1.52
N TYR A 126 6.04 -3.26 -0.47
CA TYR A 126 5.42 -1.93 -0.59
C TYR A 126 6.42 -0.86 -0.98
N LYS A 127 7.65 -0.89 -0.45
CA LYS A 127 8.71 0.05 -0.84
C LYS A 127 9.03 -0.05 -2.34
N LEU A 128 9.10 -1.27 -2.87
CA LEU A 128 9.34 -1.49 -4.31
C LEU A 128 8.22 -0.89 -5.16
N VAL A 129 6.96 -1.22 -4.86
CA VAL A 129 5.80 -0.74 -5.64
C VAL A 129 5.63 0.77 -5.48
N SER A 130 5.81 1.32 -4.28
CA SER A 130 5.80 2.78 -4.04
C SER A 130 6.85 3.51 -4.88
N THR A 131 8.06 2.95 -5.03
CA THR A 131 9.08 3.53 -5.91
C THR A 131 8.63 3.58 -7.37
N GLN A 132 7.94 2.53 -7.85
CA GLN A 132 7.38 2.51 -9.21
C GLN A 132 6.26 3.54 -9.39
N VAL A 133 5.36 3.65 -8.41
CA VAL A 133 4.29 4.65 -8.36
C VAL A 133 4.86 6.07 -8.36
N LEU A 134 5.89 6.34 -7.55
CA LEU A 134 6.54 7.65 -7.47
C LEU A 134 7.21 8.03 -8.80
N ASN A 135 7.88 7.08 -9.47
CA ASN A 135 8.46 7.33 -10.78
C ASN A 135 7.38 7.67 -11.82
N PHE A 136 6.28 6.90 -11.84
CA PHE A 136 5.13 7.18 -12.71
C PHE A 136 4.52 8.56 -12.43
N LEU A 137 4.41 8.96 -11.16
CA LEU A 137 3.96 10.30 -10.79
C LEU A 137 4.89 11.38 -11.33
N ASN A 138 6.18 11.28 -11.03
CA ASN A 138 7.15 12.30 -11.42
C ASN A 138 7.14 12.52 -12.94
N ASP A 139 7.03 11.44 -13.70
CA ASP A 139 6.93 11.51 -15.16
C ASP A 139 5.62 12.19 -15.62
N ASN A 140 4.49 11.92 -14.95
CA ASN A 140 3.24 12.62 -15.25
C ASN A 140 3.28 14.09 -14.89
N VAL A 141 3.83 14.47 -13.73
CA VAL A 141 3.98 15.89 -13.33
C VAL A 141 4.82 16.64 -14.36
N ALA A 142 5.92 16.04 -14.81
CA ALA A 142 6.77 16.63 -15.84
C ALA A 142 5.99 16.84 -17.15
N VAL A 143 5.19 15.87 -17.60
CA VAL A 143 4.37 15.99 -18.81
C VAL A 143 3.20 16.97 -18.63
N ASP A 144 2.49 16.94 -17.51
CA ASP A 144 1.37 17.84 -17.22
C ASP A 144 1.81 19.31 -17.18
N SER A 145 3.03 19.59 -16.71
CA SER A 145 3.62 20.93 -16.78
C SER A 145 3.86 21.42 -18.22
N GLN A 146 4.11 20.51 -19.16
CA GLN A 146 4.36 20.81 -20.57
C GLN A 146 3.05 20.92 -21.37
N ILE A 147 2.05 20.10 -21.04
CA ILE A 147 0.70 20.14 -21.64
C ILE A 147 0.09 21.54 -21.51
N ALA A 148 0.24 22.18 -20.35
CA ALA A 148 -0.29 23.51 -20.11
C ALA A 148 0.22 24.55 -21.15
N ALA A 149 1.44 24.37 -21.67
CA ALA A 149 2.04 25.24 -22.66
C ALA A 149 1.68 24.89 -24.12
N HIS A 150 1.14 23.69 -24.38
CA HIS A 150 0.95 23.14 -25.73
C HIS A 150 -0.46 22.58 -25.99
N LYS A 151 -1.44 22.99 -25.19
CA LYS A 151 -2.81 22.45 -25.22
C LYS A 151 -3.47 22.55 -26.60
N ASP A 152 -3.28 23.65 -27.30
CA ASP A 152 -3.89 23.89 -28.62
C ASP A 152 -3.31 22.98 -29.71
N GLN A 153 -2.06 22.54 -29.57
CA GLN A 153 -1.38 21.66 -30.53
C GLN A 153 -1.63 20.18 -30.25
N LEU A 154 -1.80 19.82 -28.97
CA LEU A 154 -1.94 18.42 -28.53
C LEU A 154 -3.39 17.93 -28.51
N GLY A 155 -4.36 18.85 -28.50
CA GLY A 155 -5.78 18.54 -28.43
C GLY A 155 -6.25 18.09 -27.04
N ASN A 156 -7.52 17.67 -26.96
CA ASN A 156 -8.20 17.41 -25.67
C ASN A 156 -7.81 16.09 -24.97
N LEU A 157 -7.02 15.24 -25.62
CA LEU A 157 -6.64 13.92 -25.09
C LEU A 157 -5.68 13.99 -23.89
N TRP A 158 -5.02 15.14 -23.71
CA TRP A 158 -3.97 15.34 -22.72
C TRP A 158 -4.47 16.10 -21.49
N ALA A 159 -5.63 15.71 -20.93
CA ALA A 159 -6.07 16.32 -19.69
C ALA A 159 -5.06 16.01 -18.55
N PRO A 160 -4.70 16.99 -17.73
CA PRO A 160 -3.85 16.75 -16.57
C PRO A 160 -4.60 15.90 -15.54
N ILE A 161 -3.87 15.03 -14.84
CA ILE A 161 -4.43 14.16 -13.78
C ILE A 161 -3.73 14.36 -12.44
N GLY A 162 -3.07 15.52 -12.26
CA GLY A 162 -2.23 15.81 -11.10
C GLY A 162 -2.88 15.53 -9.75
N GLU A 163 -4.17 15.85 -9.56
CA GLU A 163 -4.89 15.59 -8.31
C GLU A 163 -4.94 14.09 -7.98
N GLN A 164 -5.33 13.24 -8.95
CA GLN A 164 -5.41 11.80 -8.76
C GLN A 164 -4.06 11.19 -8.43
N ILE A 165 -3.00 11.69 -9.07
CA ILE A 165 -1.67 11.15 -8.81
C ILE A 165 -1.11 11.64 -7.46
N THR A 166 -1.38 12.88 -7.04
CA THR A 166 -1.03 13.34 -5.69
C THR A 166 -1.73 12.52 -4.62
N LEU A 167 -3.00 12.15 -4.80
CA LEU A 167 -3.70 11.24 -3.89
C LEU A 167 -3.00 9.88 -3.80
N LEU A 168 -2.62 9.30 -4.95
CA LEU A 168 -1.92 8.03 -5.01
C LEU A 168 -0.53 8.09 -4.34
N GLU A 169 0.24 9.15 -4.58
CA GLU A 169 1.55 9.37 -3.97
C GLU A 169 1.46 9.49 -2.46
N ASN A 170 0.57 10.35 -1.96
CA ASN A 170 0.39 10.55 -0.53
C ASN A 170 0.05 9.22 0.16
N ALA A 171 -0.85 8.44 -0.42
CA ALA A 171 -1.20 7.12 0.10
C ALA A 171 -0.01 6.14 0.04
N ALA A 172 0.71 6.06 -1.08
CA ALA A 172 1.86 5.16 -1.22
C ALA A 172 3.01 5.54 -0.26
N GLY A 173 3.29 6.83 -0.10
CA GLY A 173 4.29 7.35 0.82
C GLY A 173 3.93 7.06 2.29
N LEU A 174 2.67 7.30 2.67
CA LEU A 174 2.19 7.01 4.02
C LEU A 174 2.26 5.51 4.33
N VAL A 175 1.78 4.65 3.42
CA VAL A 175 1.87 3.18 3.57
C VAL A 175 3.32 2.73 3.80
N VAL A 176 4.28 3.23 3.01
CA VAL A 176 5.70 2.87 3.18
C VAL A 176 6.25 3.36 4.52
N GLY A 177 5.96 4.60 4.91
CA GLY A 177 6.40 5.15 6.18
C GLY A 177 5.91 4.34 7.37
N GLU A 178 4.64 3.93 7.34
CA GLU A 178 4.00 3.15 8.39
C GLU A 178 4.56 1.72 8.48
N TRP A 179 4.78 1.05 7.35
CA TRP A 179 5.46 -0.25 7.35
C TRP A 179 6.87 -0.18 7.92
N GLN A 180 7.62 0.88 7.59
CA GLN A 180 8.96 1.09 8.14
C GLN A 180 8.91 1.35 9.64
N ALA A 181 7.96 2.17 10.11
CA ALA A 181 7.77 2.46 11.53
C ALA A 181 7.44 1.18 12.32
N ILE A 182 6.47 0.38 11.86
CA ILE A 182 6.10 -0.90 12.50
C ILE A 182 7.30 -1.86 12.51
N THR A 183 8.02 -1.98 11.39
CA THR A 183 9.21 -2.85 11.31
C THR A 183 10.30 -2.42 12.29
N ALA A 184 10.57 -1.12 12.40
CA ALA A 184 11.56 -0.57 13.32
C ALA A 184 11.14 -0.78 14.77
N ASP A 185 9.88 -0.52 15.11
CA ASP A 185 9.31 -0.72 16.44
C ASP A 185 9.41 -2.18 16.91
N LEU A 186 9.07 -3.12 16.03
CA LEU A 186 9.17 -4.56 16.31
C LEU A 186 10.62 -5.00 16.47
N THR A 187 11.51 -4.54 15.58
CA THR A 187 12.94 -4.87 15.64
C THR A 187 13.56 -4.34 16.93
N ASN A 188 13.30 -3.09 17.29
CA ASN A 188 13.80 -2.47 18.51
C ASN A 188 13.29 -3.20 19.77
N THR A 189 12.02 -3.62 19.76
CA THR A 189 11.42 -4.38 20.86
C THR A 189 12.07 -5.75 21.01
N LEU A 190 12.35 -6.44 19.90
CA LEU A 190 12.93 -7.78 19.90
C LEU A 190 14.46 -7.79 20.11
N ALA A 191 15.13 -6.66 19.95
CA ALA A 191 16.58 -6.53 20.14
C ALA A 191 17.02 -6.61 21.61
N SER A 192 16.11 -6.39 22.56
CA SER A 192 16.37 -6.46 24.00
C SER A 192 15.63 -7.63 24.63
N PRO A 193 16.13 -8.21 25.75
CA PRO A 193 15.37 -9.17 26.52
C PRO A 193 14.01 -8.59 26.92
N ILE A 194 12.93 -9.19 26.40
CA ILE A 194 11.57 -8.78 26.73
C ILE A 194 11.17 -9.42 28.06
N ASP A 195 10.92 -8.57 29.06
CA ASP A 195 10.23 -8.98 30.28
C ASP A 195 8.72 -8.85 30.09
N VAL A 196 8.06 -9.99 29.86
CA VAL A 196 6.62 -10.04 29.57
C VAL A 196 5.86 -9.99 30.89
N THR A 197 5.55 -8.76 31.30
CA THR A 197 4.71 -8.44 32.47
C THR A 197 3.30 -8.08 32.05
N MET A 198 2.35 -7.97 32.99
CA MET A 198 1.01 -7.45 32.69
C MET A 198 1.05 -6.02 32.14
N ALA A 199 1.98 -5.18 32.62
CA ALA A 199 2.16 -3.82 32.09
C ALA A 199 2.63 -3.84 30.63
N PHE A 200 3.54 -4.75 30.29
CA PHE A 200 3.95 -4.98 28.91
C PHE A 200 2.77 -5.44 28.04
N LEU A 201 2.01 -6.44 28.48
CA LEU A 201 0.84 -6.94 27.74
C LEU A 201 -0.23 -5.86 27.53
N ALA A 202 -0.51 -5.04 28.53
CA ALA A 202 -1.43 -3.91 28.41
C ALA A 202 -0.91 -2.87 27.39
N SER A 203 0.40 -2.61 27.39
CA SER A 203 1.02 -1.65 26.48
C SER A 203 1.02 -2.05 25.02
N LEU A 204 0.86 -3.35 24.71
CA LEU A 204 0.69 -3.84 23.35
C LEU A 204 -0.64 -3.38 22.72
N ASN A 205 -1.61 -2.97 23.55
CA ASN A 205 -2.93 -2.50 23.14
C ASN A 205 -3.59 -3.43 22.09
N ILE A 206 -3.64 -4.72 22.42
CA ILE A 206 -4.03 -5.78 21.47
C ILE A 206 -5.45 -5.55 20.92
N GLU A 207 -6.38 -5.01 21.71
CA GLU A 207 -7.72 -4.71 21.24
C GLU A 207 -7.74 -3.66 20.12
N ALA A 208 -6.99 -2.56 20.27
CA ALA A 208 -6.88 -1.56 19.22
C ALA A 208 -6.20 -2.14 17.97
N ALA A 209 -5.14 -2.93 18.14
CA ALA A 209 -4.46 -3.61 17.03
C ALA A 209 -5.41 -4.53 16.25
N LEU A 210 -6.27 -5.29 16.95
CA LEU A 210 -7.29 -6.14 16.33
C LEU A 210 -8.32 -5.35 15.53
N VAL A 211 -8.73 -4.17 15.99
CA VAL A 211 -9.62 -3.28 15.23
C VAL A 211 -8.92 -2.81 13.95
N CYS A 212 -7.65 -2.38 14.06
CA CYS A 212 -6.86 -1.97 12.90
C CYS A 212 -6.72 -3.10 11.88
N TRP A 213 -6.31 -4.30 12.28
CA TRP A 213 -6.16 -5.42 11.35
C TRP A 213 -7.46 -5.82 10.67
N ARG A 214 -8.62 -5.73 11.35
CA ARG A 214 -9.92 -6.00 10.70
C ARG A 214 -10.26 -4.95 9.63
N SER A 215 -9.98 -3.68 9.87
CA SER A 215 -10.15 -2.63 8.84
C SER A 215 -9.23 -2.89 7.66
N ILE A 216 -7.95 -3.16 7.93
CA ILE A 216 -6.94 -3.48 6.91
C ILE A 216 -7.38 -4.67 6.07
N GLN A 217 -7.83 -5.75 6.70
CA GLN A 217 -8.33 -6.95 6.02
C GLN A 217 -9.51 -6.62 5.11
N ALA A 218 -10.50 -5.86 5.60
CA ALA A 218 -11.69 -5.51 4.85
C ALA A 218 -11.35 -4.65 3.61
N GLU A 219 -10.56 -3.60 3.79
CA GLU A 219 -10.15 -2.69 2.71
C GLU A 219 -9.31 -3.43 1.65
N ALA A 220 -8.30 -4.18 2.10
CA ALA A 220 -7.42 -4.92 1.20
C ALA A 220 -8.17 -6.06 0.46
N SER A 221 -9.13 -6.72 1.10
CA SER A 221 -9.95 -7.76 0.43
C SER A 221 -10.95 -7.19 -0.57
N ALA A 222 -11.43 -5.96 -0.37
CA ALA A 222 -12.38 -5.30 -1.28
C ALA A 222 -11.69 -4.75 -2.54
N PHE A 223 -10.41 -4.40 -2.44
CA PHE A 223 -9.66 -3.75 -3.51
C PHE A 223 -9.71 -4.47 -4.87
N PRO A 224 -9.46 -5.79 -4.99
CA PRO A 224 -9.49 -6.49 -6.27
C PRO A 224 -10.84 -6.36 -6.99
N SER A 225 -11.96 -6.40 -6.27
CA SER A 225 -13.30 -6.20 -6.83
C SER A 225 -13.53 -4.74 -7.21
N MET A 226 -13.06 -3.80 -6.40
CA MET A 226 -13.18 -2.36 -6.69
C MET A 226 -12.44 -1.97 -7.99
N VAL A 227 -11.28 -2.56 -8.24
CA VAL A 227 -10.45 -2.28 -9.43
C VAL A 227 -10.65 -3.30 -10.56
N ALA A 228 -11.68 -4.14 -10.48
CA ALA A 228 -11.99 -5.11 -11.51
C ALA A 228 -12.28 -4.41 -12.86
N GLY A 229 -11.72 -4.95 -13.94
CA GLY A 229 -11.92 -4.42 -15.29
C GLY A 229 -11.13 -3.14 -15.60
N GLN A 230 -10.35 -2.60 -14.66
CA GLN A 230 -9.53 -1.42 -14.91
C GLN A 230 -8.47 -1.63 -16.00
N GLN A 231 -8.00 -2.87 -16.21
CA GLN A 231 -7.04 -3.16 -17.30
C GLN A 231 -7.61 -2.89 -18.70
N GLN A 232 -8.93 -2.81 -18.86
CA GLN A 232 -9.56 -2.55 -20.16
C GLN A 232 -9.07 -1.23 -20.80
N TYR A 233 -8.69 -0.26 -19.97
CA TYR A 233 -8.29 1.08 -20.43
C TYR A 233 -6.97 1.09 -21.21
N TRP A 234 -6.13 0.06 -21.09
CA TRP A 234 -4.89 -0.08 -21.88
C TRP A 234 -4.78 -1.38 -22.66
N THR A 235 -5.69 -2.34 -22.49
CA THR A 235 -5.74 -3.53 -23.33
C THR A 235 -6.61 -3.32 -24.57
N ASN A 236 -7.69 -2.57 -24.43
CA ASN A 236 -8.59 -2.19 -25.52
C ASN A 236 -8.99 -0.71 -25.36
N PRO A 237 -8.03 0.22 -25.53
CA PRO A 237 -8.33 1.64 -25.41
C PRO A 237 -9.46 2.01 -26.39
N THR A 238 -10.60 2.44 -25.85
CA THR A 238 -11.72 2.98 -26.62
C THR A 238 -11.72 4.49 -26.41
N PHE A 239 -10.88 5.18 -27.17
CA PHE A 239 -10.81 6.64 -27.16
C PHE A 239 -11.28 7.22 -28.50
N PHE A 240 -12.44 6.76 -28.98
CA PHE A 240 -13.20 7.36 -30.07
C PHE A 240 -14.70 7.15 -29.87
#